data_AF-A0A7K3ZQD1-F1
#
_entry.id   AF-A0A7K3ZQD1-F1
#
_cell.length_a   1.000
_cell.length_b   1.000
_cell.length_c   1.000
_cell.angle_alpha   90.00
_cell.angle_beta   90.00
_cell.angle_gamma   90.00
#
_symmetry.space_group_name_H-M   'P 1'
#
loop_
_entity.id
_entity.type
_entity.pdbx_description
1 polymer ?
#
loop_
_entity_poly.entity_id
_entity_poly.type
_entity_poly.pdbx_seq_one_letter_code
_entity_poly.pdbx_strand_id
1 'polypeptide(L)'
;MYHPKTAVLPSFLLVLMGSIDCVTTVIGTLYFGAIEMNPIMAGVVSNVPLFMVLKLTATFCIAGTCLLSAKMLNSAQDKTTTSFRVGSAVVRVIYLGLVAFLVVVVANNMMVLLA
;
A
#
# COMPACT_ATOMS: atom_id res chain seq x y z
N MET A 1 17.27 11.45 14.70
CA MET A 1 16.34 12.44 14.12
C MET A 1 15.85 11.93 12.77
N TYR A 2 14.57 11.57 12.64
CA TYR A 2 13.99 11.25 11.32
C TYR A 2 13.62 12.56 10.61
N HIS A 3 14.27 12.84 9.48
CA HIS A 3 13.98 14.04 8.70
C HIS A 3 12.59 13.93 8.06
N PRO A 4 11.78 15.01 8.02
CA PRO A 4 10.44 14.98 7.42
C PRO A 4 10.44 14.51 5.95
N LYS A 5 11.54 14.74 5.22
CA LYS A 5 11.77 14.20 3.86
C LYS A 5 11.74 12.67 3.80
N THR A 6 12.17 11.98 4.85
CA THR A 6 12.16 10.50 4.93
C THR A 6 10.81 9.89 5.32
N ALA A 7 9.83 10.70 5.76
CA ALA A 7 8.49 10.22 6.11
C ALA A 7 7.48 10.34 4.94
N VAL A 8 7.72 11.26 4.00
CA VAL A 8 6.86 11.45 2.82
C VAL A 8 7.16 10.40 1.74
N LEU A 9 8.45 10.09 1.53
CA LEU A 9 8.93 9.10 0.57
C LEU A 9 8.29 7.70 0.73
N PRO A 10 8.15 7.14 1.95
CA PRO A 10 7.51 5.83 2.12
C PRO A 10 6.02 5.84 1.76
N SER A 11 5.31 6.93 2.08
CA SER A 11 3.88 7.06 1.74
C SER A 11 3.67 7.23 0.24
N PHE A 12 4.55 7.97 -0.43
CA PHE A 12 4.57 8.09 -1.88
C PHE A 12 4.82 6.75 -2.57
N LEU A 13 5.77 5.95 -2.07
CA LEU A 13 6.05 4.61 -2.60
C LEU A 13 4.85 3.67 -2.45
N LEU A 14 4.10 3.75 -1.33
CA LEU A 14 2.88 2.95 -1.16
C LEU A 14 1.80 3.32 -2.17
N VAL A 15 1.59 4.63 -2.41
CA VAL A 15 0.63 5.09 -3.42
C VAL A 15 1.06 4.65 -4.82
N LEU A 16 2.34 4.80 -5.15
CA LEU A 16 2.88 4.37 -6.44
C LEU A 16 2.72 2.85 -6.65
N MET A 17 3.13 2.04 -5.67
CA MET A 17 3.00 0.58 -5.77
C MET A 17 1.54 0.12 -5.83
N GLY A 18 0.65 0.68 -5.01
CA GLY A 18 -0.78 0.33 -5.05
C GLY A 18 -1.45 0.77 -6.36
N SER A 19 -0.97 1.86 -6.97
CA SER A 19 -1.44 2.27 -8.30
C SER A 19 -0.97 1.31 -9.39
N ILE A 20 0.30 0.85 -9.33
CA ILE A 20 0.85 -0.15 -10.25
C ILE A 20 0.09 -1.49 -10.10
N ASP A 21 -0.16 -1.95 -8.88
CA ASP A 21 -1.00 -3.14 -8.63
C ASP A 21 -2.38 -2.98 -9.25
N CYS A 22 -3.05 -1.84 -9.02
CA CYS A 22 -4.37 -1.57 -9.57
C CYS A 22 -4.37 -1.65 -11.11
N VAL A 23 -3.43 -0.96 -11.77
CA VAL A 23 -3.32 -0.96 -13.24
C VAL A 23 -3.00 -2.37 -13.76
N THR A 24 -2.02 -3.05 -13.18
CA THR A 24 -1.63 -4.41 -13.62
C THR A 24 -2.75 -5.42 -13.42
N THR A 25 -3.54 -5.30 -12.36
CA THR A 25 -4.71 -6.15 -12.15
C THR A 25 -5.80 -5.88 -13.19
N VAL A 26 -6.10 -4.61 -13.49
CA VAL A 26 -7.08 -4.24 -14.52
C VAL A 26 -6.66 -4.75 -15.90
N ILE A 27 -5.38 -4.62 -16.25
CA ILE A 27 -4.88 -5.13 -17.53
C ILE A 27 -4.94 -6.66 -17.54
N GLY A 28 -4.50 -7.32 -16.45
CA GLY A 28 -4.54 -8.77 -16.34
C GLY A 28 -5.95 -9.35 -16.45
N THR A 29 -6.93 -8.72 -15.79
CA THR A 29 -8.32 -9.19 -15.81
C THR A 29 -9.00 -8.95 -17.15
N LEU A 30 -8.75 -7.80 -17.79
CA LEU A 30 -9.37 -7.44 -19.07
C LEU A 30 -8.76 -8.16 -20.28
N TYR A 31 -7.43 -8.34 -20.30
CA TYR A 31 -6.73 -8.82 -21.50
C TYR A 31 -6.20 -10.25 -21.37
N PHE A 32 -5.92 -10.73 -20.15
CA PHE A 32 -5.31 -12.04 -19.90
C PHE A 32 -6.23 -13.00 -19.13
N GLY A 33 -7.46 -12.58 -18.80
CA GLY A 33 -8.41 -13.40 -18.05
C GLY A 33 -7.94 -13.72 -16.63
N ALA A 34 -7.04 -12.90 -16.06
CA ALA A 34 -6.54 -13.09 -14.71
C ALA A 34 -7.69 -13.03 -13.69
N ILE A 35 -7.69 -13.95 -12.73
CA ILE A 35 -8.74 -14.02 -11.69
C ILE A 35 -8.24 -13.31 -10.45
N GLU A 36 -9.04 -12.39 -9.91
CA GLU A 36 -8.73 -11.82 -8.60
C GLU A 36 -8.92 -12.87 -7.51
N MET A 37 -7.88 -13.12 -6.72
CA MET A 37 -7.89 -14.11 -5.64
C MET A 37 -8.66 -13.62 -4.42
N ASN A 38 -8.83 -12.31 -4.26
CA ASN A 38 -9.60 -11.77 -3.14
C ASN A 38 -11.11 -11.99 -3.41
N PRO A 39 -11.82 -12.85 -2.65
CA PRO A 39 -13.21 -13.21 -2.93
C PRO A 39 -14.17 -12.01 -2.84
N ILE A 40 -13.86 -10.99 -2.03
CA ILE A 40 -14.66 -9.76 -1.92
C ILE A 40 -14.50 -8.91 -3.19
N MET A 41 -13.28 -8.82 -3.71
CA MET A 41 -12.97 -8.04 -4.91
C MET A 41 -13.25 -8.78 -6.21
N ALA A 42 -13.24 -10.11 -6.21
CA ALA A 42 -13.56 -10.95 -7.36
C ALA A 42 -14.99 -10.68 -7.86
N GLY A 43 -15.95 -10.42 -6.96
CA GLY A 43 -17.31 -10.02 -7.35
C GLY A 43 -17.41 -8.61 -7.95
N VAL A 44 -16.42 -7.75 -7.65
CA VAL A 44 -16.38 -6.35 -8.06
C VAL A 44 -15.54 -6.13 -9.32
N VAL A 45 -14.63 -7.05 -9.65
CA VAL A 45 -13.73 -6.96 -10.81
C VAL A 45 -14.51 -6.86 -12.14
N SER A 46 -15.72 -7.43 -12.18
CA SER A 46 -16.65 -7.33 -13.31
C SER A 46 -17.06 -5.88 -13.62
N ASN A 47 -16.99 -4.98 -12.63
CA ASN A 47 -17.20 -3.55 -12.80
C ASN A 47 -15.87 -2.82 -12.58
N VAL A 48 -15.04 -2.80 -13.63
CA VAL A 48 -13.67 -2.27 -13.62
C VAL A 48 -13.58 -0.85 -13.02
N PRO A 49 -14.46 0.12 -13.36
CA PRO A 49 -14.43 1.44 -12.73
C PRO A 49 -14.62 1.38 -11.20
N LEU A 50 -15.57 0.57 -10.71
CA LEU A 50 -15.83 0.40 -9.28
C LEU A 50 -14.63 -0.23 -8.57
N PHE A 51 -14.05 -1.26 -9.18
CA PHE A 51 -12.86 -1.94 -8.69
C PHE A 51 -11.67 -0.97 -8.57
N MET A 52 -11.45 -0.15 -9.59
CA MET A 52 -10.35 0.82 -9.63
C MET A 52 -10.50 1.88 -8.54
N VAL A 53 -11.72 2.42 -8.38
CA VAL A 53 -12.02 3.40 -7.31
C VAL A 53 -11.76 2.78 -5.94
N LEU A 54 -12.25 1.57 -5.67
CA LEU A 54 -12.06 0.91 -4.38
C LEU A 54 -10.57 0.63 -4.09
N LYS A 55 -9.81 0.07 -5.04
CA LYS A 55 -8.36 -0.19 -4.86
C LYS A 55 -7.60 1.12 -4.62
N LEU A 56 -7.88 2.16 -5.40
CA LEU A 56 -7.18 3.44 -5.26
C LEU A 56 -7.55 4.13 -3.94
N THR A 57 -8.84 4.20 -3.58
CA THR A 57 -9.27 4.78 -2.31
C THR A 57 -8.64 4.06 -1.12
N ALA A 58 -8.63 2.72 -1.12
CA ALA A 58 -7.97 1.95 -0.07
C ALA A 58 -6.47 2.25 0.00
N THR A 59 -5.79 2.31 -1.15
CA THR A 59 -4.37 2.66 -1.23
C THR A 59 -4.09 4.05 -0.66
N PHE A 60 -4.88 5.06 -1.02
CA PHE A 60 -4.75 6.42 -0.49
C PHE A 60 -5.05 6.48 1.01
N CYS A 61 -6.06 5.77 1.49
CA CYS A 61 -6.36 5.68 2.92
C CYS A 61 -5.18 5.07 3.69
N ILE A 62 -4.63 3.94 3.25
CA ILE A 62 -3.50 3.26 3.91
C ILE A 62 -2.26 4.16 3.92
N ALA A 63 -1.92 4.77 2.78
CA ALA A 63 -0.80 5.69 2.68
C ALA A 63 -0.99 6.94 3.56
N GLY A 64 -2.21 7.50 3.58
CA GLY A 64 -2.59 8.63 4.42
C GLY A 64 -2.50 8.31 5.91
N THR A 65 -2.99 7.15 6.35
CA THR A 65 -2.86 6.69 7.73
C THR A 65 -1.40 6.49 8.11
N CYS A 66 -0.57 5.87 7.26
CA CYS A 66 0.87 5.72 7.51
C CYS A 66 1.55 7.08 7.66
N LEU A 67 1.22 8.05 6.80
CA LEU A 67 1.76 9.40 6.87
C LEU A 67 1.32 10.12 8.14
N LEU A 68 0.04 10.01 8.50
CA LEU A 68 -0.51 10.64 9.70
C LEU A 68 0.11 10.03 10.97
N SER A 69 0.22 8.71 11.04
CA SER A 69 0.88 7.99 12.14
C SER A 69 2.34 8.40 12.26
N ALA A 70 3.08 8.49 11.16
CA ALA A 70 4.46 8.95 11.16
C ALA A 70 4.59 10.42 11.60
N LYS A 71 3.64 11.28 11.23
CA LYS A 71 3.62 12.70 11.61
C LYS A 71 3.27 12.87 13.08
N MET A 72 2.24 12.19 13.58
CA MET A 72 1.84 12.21 14.98
C MET A 72 2.93 11.67 15.89
N LEU A 73 3.56 10.56 15.49
CA LEU A 73 4.68 10.01 16.24
C LEU A 73 5.85 11.00 16.29
N ASN A 74 6.22 11.65 15.18
CA ASN A 74 7.29 12.67 15.20
C ASN A 74 6.94 13.94 16.00
N SER A 75 5.66 14.27 16.12
CA SER A 75 5.16 15.42 16.88
C SER A 75 5.09 15.17 18.39
N ALA A 76 5.24 13.92 18.85
CA ALA A 76 5.28 13.62 20.27
C ALA A 76 6.50 14.25 20.94
N GLN A 77 6.27 15.00 22.03
CA GLN A 77 7.31 15.68 22.81
C GLN A 77 8.25 14.70 23.53
N ASP A 78 7.70 13.58 24.03
CA ASP A 78 8.47 12.55 24.74
C ASP A 78 9.04 11.48 23.80
N LYS A 79 10.24 11.76 23.28
CA LYS A 79 10.98 10.83 22.39
C LYS A 79 11.78 9.76 23.15
N THR A 80 11.78 9.81 24.48
CA THR A 80 12.58 8.94 25.37
C THR A 80 11.78 7.80 25.99
N THR A 81 10.45 7.85 25.95
CA THR A 81 9.57 6.85 26.56
C THR A 81 9.57 5.55 25.76
N THR A 82 9.54 4.40 26.44
CA THR A 82 9.52 3.06 25.82
C THR A 82 8.36 2.91 24.82
N SER A 83 7.21 3.55 25.08
CA SER A 83 6.06 3.60 24.16
C SER A 83 6.36 4.29 22.83
N PHE A 84 7.21 5.34 22.81
CA PHE A 84 7.64 5.98 21.57
C PHE A 84 8.50 5.02 20.73
N ARG A 85 9.41 4.29 21.39
CA ARG A 85 10.28 3.31 20.72
C ARG A 85 9.47 2.16 20.13
N VAL A 86 8.54 1.60 20.89
CA VAL A 86 7.61 0.55 20.41
C VAL A 86 6.74 1.07 19.26
N GLY A 87 6.12 2.25 19.41
CA GLY A 87 5.31 2.86 18.34
C GLY A 87 6.09 3.06 17.04
N SER A 88 7.35 3.53 17.14
CA SER A 88 8.22 3.71 15.97
C SER A 88 8.61 2.39 15.30
N ALA A 89 8.82 1.34 16.10
CA ALA A 89 9.12 0.01 15.58
C ALA A 89 7.90 -0.59 14.87
N VAL A 90 6.71 -0.49 15.47
CA VAL A 90 5.45 -1.00 14.90
C VAL A 90 5.15 -0.33 13.56
N VAL A 91 5.24 1.01 13.48
CA VAL A 91 5.01 1.73 12.21
C VAL A 91 6.00 1.31 11.13
N ARG A 92 7.28 1.08 11.48
CA ARG A 92 8.28 0.56 10.53
C ARG A 92 8.00 -0.86 10.08
N VAL A 93 7.60 -1.75 10.98
CA VAL A 93 7.30 -3.15 10.68
C VAL A 93 6.07 -3.24 9.78
N ILE A 94 4.99 -2.49 10.09
CA ILE A 94 3.80 -2.41 9.25
C ILE A 94 4.18 -1.88 7.86
N TYR A 95 5.00 -0.84 7.80
CA TYR A 95 5.46 -0.29 6.53
C TYR A 95 6.26 -1.31 5.70
N LEU A 96 7.27 -1.96 6.29
CA LEU A 96 8.06 -2.98 5.60
C LEU A 96 7.21 -4.17 5.15
N GLY A 97 6.26 -4.60 5.99
CA GLY A 97 5.30 -5.65 5.65
C GLY A 97 4.41 -5.26 4.47
N LEU A 98 3.88 -4.04 4.46
CA LEU A 98 3.07 -3.52 3.35
C LEU A 98 3.87 -3.45 2.05
N VAL A 99 5.10 -2.94 2.10
CA VAL A 99 5.97 -2.88 0.92
C VAL A 99 6.31 -4.28 0.41
N ALA A 100 6.70 -5.19 1.29
CA ALA A 100 7.02 -6.57 0.88
C ALA A 100 5.80 -7.27 0.26
N PHE A 101 4.62 -7.11 0.87
CA PHE A 101 3.37 -7.64 0.32
C PHE A 101 3.06 -7.06 -1.06
N LEU A 102 3.12 -5.73 -1.21
CA LEU A 102 2.91 -5.06 -2.51
C LEU A 102 3.91 -5.50 -3.56
N VAL A 103 5.18 -5.72 -3.21
CA VAL A 103 6.19 -6.24 -4.14
C VAL A 103 5.81 -7.63 -4.64
N VAL A 104 5.36 -8.53 -3.76
CA VAL A 104 4.93 -9.87 -4.15
C VAL A 104 3.71 -9.80 -5.09
N VAL A 105 2.73 -8.96 -4.76
CA VAL A 105 1.52 -8.79 -5.58
C VAL A 105 1.86 -8.22 -6.96
N VAL A 106 2.66 -7.15 -7.02
CA VAL A 106 3.07 -6.55 -8.30
C VAL A 106 3.92 -7.53 -9.12
N ALA A 107 4.85 -8.25 -8.49
CA ALA A 107 5.65 -9.27 -9.18
C ALA A 107 4.78 -10.38 -9.75
N ASN A 108 3.78 -10.86 -9.00
CA ASN A 108 2.82 -11.85 -9.46
C ASN A 108 2.01 -11.34 -10.66
N ASN A 109 1.47 -10.12 -10.59
CA ASN A 109 0.73 -9.54 -11.70
C ASN A 109 1.62 -9.34 -12.95
N MET A 110 2.88 -8.93 -12.76
CA MET A 110 3.84 -8.79 -13.86
C MET A 110 4.23 -10.14 -14.48
N MET A 111 4.35 -11.20 -13.67
CA MET A 111 4.57 -12.56 -14.19
C MET A 111 3.40 -13.02 -15.07
N VAL A 112 2.16 -12.75 -14.65
CA VAL A 112 0.97 -13.08 -15.47
C VAL A 112 0.91 -12.25 -16.75
N LEU A 113 1.37 -11.00 -16.72
CA LEU A 113 1.41 -10.11 -17.90
C LEU A 113 2.53 -10.46 -18.90
N LEU A 114 3.61 -11.07 -18.44
CA LEU A 114 4.78 -11.43 -19.25
C LEU A 114 4.80 -12.90 -19.71
N ALA A 115 3.88 -13.72 -19.20
CA ALA A 115 3.66 -15.10 -19.61
C ALA A 115 2.72 -15.17 -20.83
#